data_AF-A0A9P0ZCJ2-F1
#
_entry.id   AF-A0A9P0ZCJ2-F1
#
_cell.length_a   1.000
_cell.length_b   1.000
_cell.length_c   1.000
_cell.angle_alpha   90.00
_cell.angle_beta   90.00
_cell.angle_gamma   90.00
#
_symmetry.space_group_name_H-M   'P 1'
#
loop_
_entity.id
_entity.type
_entity.pdbx_description
1 polymer ?
#
loop_
_entity_poly.entity_id
_entity_poly.type
_entity_poly.pdbx_seq_one_letter_code
_entity_poly.pdbx_strand_id
1 'polypeptide(L)'
;MIITAWNIRGLNKVSKQSLIFNFIRAHNVHMCCLLETKMSTSNFEKLKENRWPLWSSITNFDTIDGGRMALMWNTNYVDIDVLEIDKQHIHCKCVCKTTQLNFMVTFVYALYSVGVRRTLWDHVTNLGSTISSPWLVMGDFNCVSSPSERIGPTPPSAYYLQDLVDFKLNANLVDTPSTGEFFTWNRGSLWAKLDRVLMNSFWNTNGITCKTHFHDMEVECDHVAPLVTFGHNPPLGSKPFKFFNMWLKHESFPSILHENWFMYVMGNAQFWLVKKLQALKKPLKELNKNAFDHISSKVKDSKKEFKRLHSLLLLSPLDDTLKNDVQVAKKRVLFLKMAEDAFYRQKAKAIHLIQGDRCTKYFHSIVKKRAAKNSITALKLANGELTTSMDQVAKEFENFYVNLFGTPVSCPPIEPSIITSGTCLGTDQALGLISPVLDIEIKNAMFDIGDDKAPGPDGFTSAFFKENWSIVGEDVVEAVRGFFESGRLLKQINHTIIALIPKTS
;
A
#
# COMPACT_ATOMS: atom_id res chain seq x y z
N MET A 1 -12.33 -1.59 19.09
CA MET A 1 -12.93 -2.90 18.77
C MET A 1 -11.84 -3.82 18.26
N ILE A 2 -11.87 -5.09 18.69
CA ILE A 2 -10.89 -6.11 18.35
C ILE A 2 -11.66 -7.35 17.91
N ILE A 3 -11.28 -7.93 16.76
CA ILE A 3 -11.99 -9.08 16.17
C ILE A 3 -10.99 -10.18 15.79
N THR A 4 -11.44 -11.44 15.78
CA THR A 4 -10.60 -12.58 15.42
C THR A 4 -11.38 -13.63 14.62
N ALA A 5 -10.69 -14.39 13.78
CA ALA A 5 -11.22 -15.59 13.12
C ALA A 5 -10.16 -16.69 13.25
N TRP A 6 -10.41 -17.66 14.12
CA TRP A 6 -9.39 -18.62 14.53
C TRP A 6 -9.83 -20.04 14.18
N ASN A 7 -9.07 -20.72 13.32
CA ASN A 7 -9.22 -22.15 13.15
C ASN A 7 -8.70 -22.87 14.39
N ILE A 8 -9.63 -23.44 15.15
CA ILE A 8 -9.33 -24.10 16.41
C ILE A 8 -9.32 -25.62 16.25
N ARG A 9 -9.66 -26.21 15.10
CA ARG A 9 -9.60 -27.67 14.88
C ARG A 9 -10.13 -28.52 16.06
N GLY A 10 -11.32 -28.16 16.54
CA GLY A 10 -12.07 -28.87 17.58
C GLY A 10 -12.11 -28.13 18.91
N LEU A 11 -13.29 -28.12 19.54
CA LEU A 11 -13.59 -27.39 20.78
C LEU A 11 -14.11 -28.28 21.91
N ASN A 12 -14.13 -29.61 21.73
CA ASN A 12 -14.64 -30.54 22.76
C ASN A 12 -13.75 -30.65 24.02
N LYS A 13 -12.45 -30.35 23.92
CA LYS A 13 -11.51 -30.45 25.06
C LYS A 13 -11.64 -29.27 26.00
N VAL A 14 -11.77 -29.53 27.31
CA VAL A 14 -11.92 -28.48 28.34
C VAL A 14 -10.67 -27.59 28.46
N SER A 15 -9.47 -28.15 28.30
CA SER A 15 -8.22 -27.37 28.25
C SER A 15 -8.27 -26.31 27.15
N LYS A 16 -8.65 -26.74 25.94
CA LYS A 16 -8.81 -25.88 24.76
C LYS A 16 -9.89 -24.82 24.92
N GLN A 17 -11.03 -25.18 25.51
CA GLN A 17 -12.08 -24.20 25.84
C GLN A 17 -11.56 -23.11 26.78
N SER A 18 -10.81 -23.50 27.83
CA SER A 18 -10.21 -22.54 28.77
C SER A 18 -9.15 -21.67 28.11
N LEU A 19 -8.32 -22.24 27.22
CA LEU A 19 -7.32 -21.52 26.44
C LEU A 19 -7.96 -20.43 25.57
N ILE A 20 -9.01 -20.77 24.81
CA ILE A 20 -9.73 -19.81 23.96
C ILE A 20 -10.43 -18.74 24.80
N PHE A 21 -11.05 -19.13 25.92
CA PHE A 21 -11.68 -18.20 26.85
C PHE A 21 -10.68 -17.18 27.42
N ASN A 22 -9.53 -17.66 27.89
CA ASN A 22 -8.47 -16.81 28.41
C ASN A 22 -7.87 -15.91 27.33
N PHE A 23 -7.67 -16.42 26.12
CA PHE A 23 -7.18 -15.64 24.98
C PHE A 23 -8.13 -14.48 24.65
N ILE A 24 -9.43 -14.75 24.53
CA ILE A 24 -10.47 -13.74 24.25
C ILE A 24 -10.48 -12.66 25.34
N ARG A 25 -10.35 -13.07 26.62
CA ARG A 25 -10.36 -12.14 27.76
C ARG A 25 -9.08 -11.31 27.82
N ALA A 26 -7.90 -11.93 27.70
CA ALA A 26 -6.61 -11.26 27.81
C ALA A 26 -6.44 -10.17 26.73
N HIS A 27 -6.97 -10.42 25.53
CA HIS A 27 -6.85 -9.50 24.40
C HIS A 27 -8.08 -8.60 24.20
N ASN A 28 -9.04 -8.61 25.13
CA ASN A 28 -10.28 -7.84 25.03
C ASN A 28 -10.97 -8.01 23.66
N VAL A 29 -11.11 -9.25 23.19
CA VAL A 29 -11.77 -9.55 21.92
C VAL A 29 -13.27 -9.28 22.05
N HIS A 30 -13.83 -8.55 21.08
CA HIS A 30 -15.23 -8.13 21.09
C HIS A 30 -16.11 -9.00 20.18
N MET A 31 -15.52 -9.60 19.15
CA MET A 31 -16.15 -10.53 18.22
C MET A 31 -15.15 -11.60 17.78
N CYS A 32 -15.55 -12.86 17.76
CA CYS A 32 -14.72 -13.96 17.30
C CYS A 32 -15.49 -14.91 16.39
N CYS A 33 -14.84 -15.41 15.34
CA CYS A 33 -15.33 -16.55 14.57
C CYS A 33 -14.41 -17.75 14.81
N LEU A 34 -14.95 -18.79 15.45
CA LEU A 34 -14.23 -20.03 15.69
C LEU A 34 -14.47 -20.97 14.50
N LEU A 35 -13.39 -21.37 13.82
CA LEU A 35 -13.43 -22.29 12.67
C LEU A 35 -13.04 -23.72 13.11
N GLU A 36 -13.63 -24.71 12.44
CA GLU A 36 -13.58 -26.13 12.79
C GLU A 36 -13.94 -26.44 14.25
N THR A 37 -15.09 -25.98 14.76
CA THR A 37 -15.47 -26.24 16.17
C THR A 37 -15.65 -27.73 16.48
N LYS A 38 -16.11 -28.55 15.53
CA LYS A 38 -16.33 -30.01 15.73
C LYS A 38 -17.27 -30.32 16.89
N MET A 39 -18.22 -29.42 17.16
CA MET A 39 -19.21 -29.53 18.24
C MET A 39 -20.63 -29.60 17.68
N SER A 40 -21.52 -30.29 18.39
CA SER A 40 -22.96 -30.19 18.14
C SER A 40 -23.50 -28.83 18.58
N THR A 41 -24.59 -28.38 17.96
CA THR A 41 -25.29 -27.14 18.29
C THR A 41 -25.64 -27.08 19.79
N SER A 42 -26.18 -28.16 20.34
CA SER A 42 -26.56 -28.24 21.76
C SER A 42 -25.38 -28.08 22.72
N ASN A 43 -24.23 -28.68 22.41
CA ASN A 43 -23.04 -28.57 23.26
C ASN A 43 -22.41 -27.19 23.14
N PHE A 44 -22.44 -26.59 21.93
CA PHE A 44 -21.92 -25.26 21.70
C PHE A 44 -22.72 -24.20 22.44
N GLU A 45 -24.06 -24.25 22.38
CA GLU A 45 -24.91 -23.30 23.12
C GLU A 45 -24.69 -23.39 24.64
N LYS A 46 -24.61 -24.61 25.19
CA LYS A 46 -24.25 -24.80 26.61
C LYS A 46 -22.88 -24.20 26.96
N LEU A 47 -21.88 -24.39 26.11
CA LEU A 47 -20.56 -23.81 26.32
C LEU A 47 -20.61 -22.27 26.28
N LYS A 48 -21.33 -21.72 25.30
CA LYS A 48 -21.53 -20.28 25.11
C LYS A 48 -22.22 -19.65 26.32
N GLU A 49 -23.31 -20.24 26.81
CA GLU A 49 -24.03 -19.76 27.99
C GLU A 49 -23.14 -19.77 29.25
N ASN A 50 -22.35 -20.82 29.45
CA ASN A 50 -21.51 -20.95 30.64
C ASN A 50 -20.29 -20.03 30.64
N ARG A 51 -19.64 -19.83 29.49
CA ARG A 51 -18.39 -19.05 29.39
C ARG A 51 -18.63 -17.61 28.94
N TRP A 52 -19.63 -17.37 28.10
CA TRP A 52 -19.91 -16.07 27.47
C TRP A 52 -21.40 -15.71 27.56
N PRO A 53 -21.94 -15.49 28.78
CA PRO A 53 -23.37 -15.23 28.98
C PRO A 53 -23.86 -13.96 28.27
N LEU A 54 -23.01 -12.93 28.16
CA LEU A 54 -23.32 -11.66 27.50
C LEU A 54 -23.07 -11.66 25.97
N TRP A 55 -22.73 -12.82 25.40
CA TRP A 55 -22.44 -12.93 23.98
C TRP A 55 -23.60 -13.59 23.23
N SER A 56 -23.84 -13.10 22.02
CA SER A 56 -24.70 -13.75 21.04
C SER A 56 -23.86 -14.59 20.08
N SER A 57 -24.49 -15.55 19.42
CA SER A 57 -23.85 -16.46 18.47
C SER A 57 -24.71 -16.67 17.22
N ILE A 58 -24.03 -16.98 16.12
CA ILE A 58 -24.59 -17.56 14.91
C ILE A 58 -23.66 -18.68 14.46
N THR A 59 -24.21 -19.79 13.95
CA THR A 59 -23.42 -20.93 13.49
C THR A 59 -23.84 -21.33 12.09
N ASN A 60 -22.96 -22.03 11.38
CA ASN A 60 -23.30 -22.67 10.11
C ASN A 60 -23.53 -24.18 10.26
N PHE A 61 -23.79 -24.68 11.47
CA PHE A 61 -23.78 -26.11 11.78
C PHE A 61 -24.87 -26.88 11.03
N ASP A 62 -25.98 -26.22 10.67
CA ASP A 62 -27.06 -26.82 9.88
C ASP A 62 -26.73 -26.94 8.39
N THR A 63 -25.66 -26.27 7.93
CA THR A 63 -25.26 -26.31 6.51
C THR A 63 -24.29 -27.46 6.22
N ILE A 64 -23.58 -27.96 7.24
CA ILE A 64 -22.55 -28.98 7.07
C ILE A 64 -22.30 -29.76 8.36
N ASP A 65 -22.17 -31.09 8.23
CA ASP A 65 -21.96 -31.98 9.37
C ASP A 65 -20.69 -31.63 10.17
N GLY A 66 -20.83 -31.73 11.49
CA GLY A 66 -19.75 -31.58 12.44
C GLY A 66 -19.41 -30.13 12.80
N GLY A 67 -20.26 -29.16 12.52
CA GLY A 67 -20.14 -27.79 13.02
C GLY A 67 -18.82 -27.09 12.68
N ARG A 68 -18.80 -26.27 11.62
CA ARG A 68 -17.55 -25.72 11.09
C ARG A 68 -17.26 -24.29 11.51
N MET A 69 -18.26 -23.45 11.65
CA MET A 69 -18.05 -22.05 11.98
C MET A 69 -19.05 -21.61 13.03
N ALA A 70 -18.54 -20.98 14.09
CA ALA A 70 -19.34 -20.31 15.08
C ALA A 70 -18.86 -18.87 15.23
N LEU A 71 -19.68 -17.92 14.80
CA LEU A 71 -19.45 -16.50 15.01
C LEU A 71 -20.12 -16.09 16.32
N MET A 72 -19.36 -15.45 17.20
CA MET A 72 -19.81 -14.99 18.51
C MET A 72 -19.40 -13.53 18.71
N TRP A 73 -20.22 -12.74 19.39
CA TRP A 73 -19.90 -11.34 19.68
C TRP A 73 -20.53 -10.87 20.99
N ASN A 74 -19.87 -9.91 21.62
CA ASN A 74 -20.40 -9.25 22.81
C ASN A 74 -21.40 -8.15 22.42
N THR A 75 -22.66 -8.34 22.78
CA THR A 75 -23.77 -7.46 22.38
C THR A 75 -23.67 -6.06 22.98
N ASN A 76 -22.87 -5.85 24.03
CA ASN A 76 -22.64 -4.52 24.59
C ASN A 76 -21.77 -3.64 23.67
N TYR A 77 -20.99 -4.23 22.78
CA TYR A 77 -20.01 -3.50 21.96
C TYR A 77 -20.26 -3.59 20.45
N VAL A 78 -20.89 -4.66 20.00
CA VAL A 78 -21.04 -4.98 18.58
C VAL A 78 -22.48 -5.34 18.28
N ASP A 79 -23.06 -4.70 17.26
CA ASP A 79 -24.26 -5.20 16.58
C ASP A 79 -23.86 -5.89 15.29
N ILE A 80 -24.44 -7.07 15.07
CA ILE A 80 -24.24 -7.88 13.86
C ILE A 80 -25.59 -8.08 13.20
N ASP A 81 -25.62 -7.78 11.91
CA ASP A 81 -26.71 -8.12 11.00
C ASP A 81 -26.18 -9.18 10.03
N VAL A 82 -26.66 -10.42 10.17
CA VAL A 82 -26.21 -11.57 9.38
C VAL A 82 -26.96 -11.57 8.06
N LEU A 83 -26.22 -11.42 6.97
CA LEU A 83 -26.77 -11.29 5.63
C LEU A 83 -26.79 -12.62 4.89
N GLU A 84 -25.78 -13.45 5.11
CA GLU A 84 -25.66 -14.76 4.46
C GLU A 84 -24.90 -15.77 5.32
N ILE A 85 -25.36 -17.02 5.32
CA ILE A 85 -24.71 -18.17 5.97
C ILE A 85 -24.59 -19.28 4.95
N ASP A 86 -23.37 -19.77 4.75
CA ASP A 86 -23.05 -20.84 3.81
C ASP A 86 -22.09 -21.85 4.46
N LYS A 87 -21.86 -22.97 3.77
CA LYS A 87 -20.91 -24.01 4.16
C LYS A 87 -19.47 -23.50 4.29
N GLN A 88 -19.08 -22.51 3.49
CA GLN A 88 -17.70 -22.00 3.44
C GLN A 88 -17.54 -20.57 3.97
N HIS A 89 -18.63 -19.85 4.24
CA HIS A 89 -18.54 -18.48 4.73
C HIS A 89 -19.75 -18.03 5.56
N ILE A 90 -19.55 -16.98 6.35
CA ILE A 90 -20.62 -16.21 7.02
C ILE A 90 -20.39 -14.74 6.66
N HIS A 91 -21.36 -14.11 6.01
CA HIS A 91 -21.32 -12.70 5.61
C HIS A 91 -22.24 -11.87 6.52
N CYS A 92 -21.69 -10.80 7.08
CA CYS A 92 -22.39 -9.95 8.02
C CYS A 92 -22.04 -8.47 7.85
N LYS A 93 -23.00 -7.62 8.17
CA LYS A 93 -22.77 -6.21 8.45
C LYS A 93 -22.49 -6.05 9.94
N CYS A 94 -21.43 -5.33 10.26
CA CYS A 94 -20.96 -5.13 11.63
C CYS A 94 -20.97 -3.65 11.99
N VAL A 95 -21.50 -3.35 13.19
CA VAL A 95 -21.54 -2.01 13.76
C VAL A 95 -20.87 -2.02 15.12
N CYS A 96 -19.82 -1.23 15.30
CA CYS A 96 -19.22 -1.01 16.61
C CYS A 96 -19.99 0.08 17.35
N LYS A 97 -20.65 -0.25 18.47
CA LYS A 97 -21.46 0.70 19.26
C LYS A 97 -20.65 1.87 19.81
N THR A 98 -19.41 1.62 20.21
CA THR A 98 -18.56 2.64 20.84
C THR A 98 -18.04 3.67 19.84
N THR A 99 -17.62 3.22 18.66
CA THR A 99 -16.98 4.10 17.64
C THR A 99 -17.93 4.47 16.51
N GLN A 100 -19.11 3.87 16.44
CA GLN A 100 -20.05 3.95 15.33
C GLN A 100 -19.43 3.52 13.99
N LEU A 101 -18.34 2.75 14.03
CA LEU A 101 -17.70 2.17 12.85
C LEU A 101 -18.63 1.12 12.23
N ASN A 102 -18.96 1.35 10.96
CA ASN A 102 -19.80 0.47 10.14
C ASN A 102 -18.97 -0.16 9.02
N PHE A 103 -18.99 -1.49 8.92
CA PHE A 103 -18.25 -2.22 7.90
C PHE A 103 -18.89 -3.57 7.61
N MET A 104 -18.59 -4.13 6.44
CA MET A 104 -18.93 -5.51 6.10
C MET A 104 -17.81 -6.45 6.54
N VAL A 105 -18.15 -7.66 6.97
CA VAL A 105 -17.17 -8.72 7.29
C VAL A 105 -17.62 -10.04 6.70
N THR A 106 -16.68 -10.82 6.20
CA THR A 106 -16.91 -12.17 5.68
C THR A 106 -15.94 -13.11 6.32
N PHE A 107 -16.45 -13.98 7.19
CA PHE A 107 -15.68 -15.05 7.79
C PHE A 107 -15.62 -16.20 6.80
N VAL A 108 -14.43 -16.76 6.58
CA VAL A 108 -14.20 -17.80 5.59
C VAL A 108 -13.58 -19.03 6.24
N TYR A 109 -14.11 -20.19 5.86
CA TYR A 109 -13.46 -21.47 5.99
C TYR A 109 -13.51 -22.16 4.63
N ALA A 110 -12.45 -21.96 3.83
CA ALA A 110 -12.37 -22.50 2.48
C ALA A 110 -12.09 -24.01 2.51
N LEU A 111 -12.84 -24.78 1.72
CA LEU A 111 -12.63 -26.22 1.64
C LEU A 111 -11.34 -26.57 0.90
N TYR A 112 -10.77 -27.74 1.23
CA TYR A 112 -9.47 -28.17 0.74
C TYR A 112 -9.44 -28.40 -0.79
N SER A 113 -10.55 -28.87 -1.38
CA SER A 113 -10.63 -29.14 -2.82
C SER A 113 -10.68 -27.85 -3.63
N VAL A 114 -9.79 -27.74 -4.62
CA VAL A 114 -9.67 -26.56 -5.50
C VAL A 114 -11.00 -26.24 -6.19
N GLY A 115 -11.67 -27.24 -6.74
CA GLY A 115 -12.93 -27.03 -7.48
C GLY A 115 -14.02 -26.44 -6.59
N VAL A 116 -14.14 -26.92 -5.35
CA VAL A 116 -15.14 -26.42 -4.39
C VAL A 116 -14.75 -25.06 -3.82
N ARG A 117 -13.45 -24.79 -3.68
CA ARG A 117 -12.97 -23.49 -3.22
C ARG A 117 -13.19 -22.37 -4.24
N ARG A 118 -13.17 -22.67 -5.54
CA ARG A 118 -13.46 -21.68 -6.59
C ARG A 118 -14.87 -21.12 -6.51
N THR A 119 -15.86 -21.93 -6.12
CA THR A 119 -17.23 -21.42 -5.95
C THR A 119 -17.31 -20.36 -4.85
N LEU A 120 -16.52 -20.52 -3.78
CA LEU A 120 -16.37 -19.49 -2.74
C LEU A 120 -15.72 -18.22 -3.32
N TRP A 121 -14.65 -18.35 -4.11
CA TRP A 121 -13.99 -17.19 -4.72
C TRP A 121 -14.90 -16.40 -5.65
N ASP A 122 -15.66 -17.08 -6.51
CA ASP A 122 -16.60 -16.44 -7.42
C ASP A 122 -17.70 -15.72 -6.62
N HIS A 123 -18.24 -16.38 -5.59
CA HIS A 123 -19.27 -15.79 -4.73
C HIS A 123 -18.78 -14.55 -3.99
N VAL A 124 -17.64 -14.65 -3.29
CA VAL A 124 -17.06 -13.53 -2.54
C VAL A 124 -16.65 -12.40 -3.49
N THR A 125 -16.20 -12.69 -4.71
CA THR A 125 -15.93 -11.68 -5.73
C THR A 125 -17.20 -10.93 -6.14
N ASN A 126 -18.31 -11.64 -6.31
CA ASN A 126 -19.61 -11.06 -6.63
C ASN A 126 -20.12 -10.18 -5.47
N LEU A 127 -20.02 -10.63 -4.23
CA LEU A 127 -20.32 -9.81 -3.04
C LEU A 127 -19.49 -8.53 -3.04
N GLY A 128 -18.18 -8.63 -3.29
CA GLY A 128 -17.28 -7.48 -3.35
C GLY A 128 -17.65 -6.44 -4.41
N SER A 129 -18.37 -6.84 -5.46
CA SER A 129 -18.82 -5.94 -6.52
C SER A 129 -19.98 -5.03 -6.10
N THR A 130 -20.76 -5.43 -5.09
CA THR A 130 -21.91 -4.66 -4.58
C THR A 130 -21.57 -3.83 -3.34
N ILE A 131 -20.46 -4.15 -2.65
CA ILE A 131 -20.05 -3.48 -1.42
C ILE A 131 -19.31 -2.16 -1.72
N SER A 132 -19.89 -1.05 -1.26
CA SER A 132 -19.36 0.31 -1.38
C SER A 132 -18.84 0.90 -0.07
N SER A 133 -18.60 0.05 0.94
CA SER A 133 -18.15 0.42 2.29
C SER A 133 -16.89 -0.36 2.69
N PRO A 134 -16.24 -0.05 3.84
CA PRO A 134 -15.14 -0.86 4.35
C PRO A 134 -15.56 -2.33 4.48
N TRP A 135 -14.76 -3.22 3.92
CA TRP A 135 -15.06 -4.65 3.91
C TRP A 135 -13.81 -5.47 4.23
N LEU A 136 -14.01 -6.52 5.02
CA LEU A 136 -12.96 -7.39 5.50
C LEU A 136 -13.34 -8.86 5.23
N VAL A 137 -12.41 -9.64 4.69
CA VAL A 137 -12.58 -11.09 4.47
C VAL A 137 -11.50 -11.80 5.27
N MET A 138 -11.88 -12.63 6.25
CA MET A 138 -10.91 -13.24 7.16
C MET A 138 -11.24 -14.68 7.54
N GLY A 139 -10.22 -15.45 7.87
CA GLY A 139 -10.34 -16.84 8.31
C GLY A 139 -9.32 -17.73 7.62
N ASP A 140 -9.65 -19.00 7.47
CA ASP A 140 -8.78 -20.03 6.88
C ASP A 140 -9.08 -20.18 5.38
N PHE A 141 -8.11 -19.83 4.54
CA PHE A 141 -8.23 -19.87 3.09
C PHE A 141 -7.79 -21.22 2.51
N ASN A 142 -7.17 -22.09 3.31
CA ASN A 142 -6.63 -23.38 2.89
C ASN A 142 -5.77 -23.33 1.61
N CYS A 143 -5.16 -22.17 1.31
CA CYS A 143 -4.32 -21.95 0.14
C CYS A 143 -3.29 -20.85 0.36
N VAL A 144 -2.20 -20.95 -0.40
CA VAL A 144 -1.07 -20.02 -0.39
C VAL A 144 -1.02 -19.26 -1.72
N SER A 145 -0.50 -18.03 -1.70
CA SER A 145 -0.39 -17.14 -2.87
C SER A 145 1.02 -17.04 -3.44
N SER A 146 2.01 -17.63 -2.76
CA SER A 146 3.42 -17.66 -3.16
C SER A 146 4.08 -18.97 -2.74
N PRO A 147 5.09 -19.48 -3.47
CA PRO A 147 5.89 -20.61 -3.01
C PRO A 147 6.56 -20.35 -1.65
N SER A 148 6.94 -19.09 -1.38
CA SER A 148 7.56 -18.68 -0.11
C SER A 148 6.62 -18.76 1.10
N GLU A 149 5.32 -18.91 0.89
CA GLU A 149 4.32 -19.04 1.95
C GLU A 149 4.11 -20.49 2.39
N ARG A 150 4.97 -21.41 1.95
CA ARG A 150 4.92 -22.82 2.32
C ARG A 150 6.33 -23.39 2.52
N ILE A 151 6.53 -24.13 3.60
CA ILE A 151 7.71 -24.96 3.84
C ILE A 151 7.25 -26.42 3.87
N GLY A 152 7.92 -27.26 3.10
CA GLY A 152 7.64 -28.69 3.03
C GLY A 152 8.47 -29.39 1.96
N PRO A 153 8.40 -30.72 1.87
CA PRO A 153 9.22 -31.52 0.96
C PRO A 153 8.87 -31.31 -0.52
N THR A 154 7.68 -30.78 -0.81
CA THR A 154 7.19 -30.60 -2.18
C THR A 154 6.76 -29.14 -2.38
N PRO A 155 7.29 -28.45 -3.40
CA PRO A 155 6.85 -27.10 -3.72
C PRO A 155 5.38 -27.11 -4.17
N PRO A 156 4.58 -26.08 -3.84
CA PRO A 156 3.22 -25.97 -4.33
C PRO A 156 3.23 -25.78 -5.86
N SER A 157 2.37 -26.50 -6.58
CA SER A 157 2.21 -26.29 -8.03
C SER A 157 1.66 -24.90 -8.30
N ALA A 158 2.16 -24.24 -9.35
CA ALA A 158 1.77 -22.89 -9.76
C ALA A 158 0.25 -22.75 -9.96
N TYR A 159 -0.41 -23.82 -10.40
CA TYR A 159 -1.86 -23.89 -10.56
C TYR A 159 -2.60 -23.57 -9.25
N TYR A 160 -2.12 -24.08 -8.10
CA TYR A 160 -2.76 -23.85 -6.80
C TYR A 160 -2.52 -22.44 -6.25
N LEU A 161 -1.47 -21.77 -6.72
CA LEU A 161 -1.10 -20.40 -6.29
C LEU A 161 -1.95 -19.36 -7.00
N GLN A 162 -2.23 -19.57 -8.29
CA GLN A 162 -2.86 -18.59 -9.15
C GLN A 162 -4.31 -18.28 -8.71
N ASP A 163 -5.07 -19.28 -8.27
CA ASP A 163 -6.46 -19.11 -7.86
C ASP A 163 -6.66 -18.03 -6.78
N LEU A 164 -5.81 -18.03 -5.74
CA LEU A 164 -5.90 -17.03 -4.66
C LEU A 164 -5.45 -15.64 -5.14
N VAL A 165 -4.45 -15.60 -6.02
CA VAL A 165 -3.95 -14.35 -6.60
C VAL A 165 -5.03 -13.68 -7.46
N ASP A 166 -5.67 -14.48 -8.32
CA ASP A 166 -6.75 -14.02 -9.20
C ASP A 166 -7.98 -13.60 -8.39
N PHE A 167 -8.36 -14.36 -7.38
CA PHE A 167 -9.45 -13.98 -6.46
C PHE A 167 -9.19 -12.60 -5.83
N LYS A 168 -8.02 -12.40 -5.22
CA LYS A 168 -7.67 -11.12 -4.57
C LYS A 168 -7.70 -9.96 -5.56
N LEU A 169 -7.20 -10.18 -6.78
CA LEU A 169 -7.21 -9.18 -7.84
C LEU A 169 -8.65 -8.84 -8.28
N ASN A 170 -9.48 -9.85 -8.53
CA ASN A 170 -10.85 -9.69 -9.01
C ASN A 170 -11.76 -9.04 -7.96
N ALA A 171 -11.61 -9.44 -6.70
CA ALA A 171 -12.33 -8.86 -5.57
C ALA A 171 -11.74 -7.51 -5.08
N ASN A 172 -10.64 -7.03 -5.67
CA ASN A 172 -9.93 -5.81 -5.26
C ASN A 172 -9.45 -5.80 -3.79
N LEU A 173 -9.13 -6.98 -3.27
CA LEU A 173 -8.71 -7.22 -1.89
C LEU A 173 -7.18 -7.29 -1.76
N VAL A 174 -6.67 -6.84 -0.62
CA VAL A 174 -5.25 -6.94 -0.26
C VAL A 174 -5.11 -7.45 1.17
N ASP A 175 -4.03 -8.16 1.49
CA ASP A 175 -3.76 -8.53 2.89
C ASP A 175 -3.64 -7.25 3.74
N THR A 176 -4.16 -7.31 4.96
CA THR A 176 -3.97 -6.25 5.94
C THR A 176 -2.48 -6.11 6.30
N PRO A 177 -2.00 -4.88 6.62
CA PRO A 177 -0.71 -4.70 7.27
C PRO A 177 -0.66 -5.56 8.53
N SER A 178 0.31 -6.46 8.58
CA SER A 178 0.37 -7.51 9.60
C SER A 178 1.69 -7.56 10.35
N THR A 179 1.63 -7.94 11.64
CA THR A 179 2.79 -8.27 12.49
C THR A 179 2.62 -9.67 13.09
N GLY A 180 3.67 -10.18 13.74
CA GLY A 180 3.66 -11.50 14.38
C GLY A 180 4.05 -12.62 13.43
N GLU A 181 3.51 -13.82 13.66
CA GLU A 181 3.90 -15.04 12.93
C GLU A 181 3.55 -14.96 11.44
N PHE A 182 4.52 -15.33 10.59
CA PHE A 182 4.32 -15.35 9.14
C PHE A 182 3.59 -16.61 8.68
N PHE A 183 4.00 -17.77 9.21
CA PHE A 183 3.30 -19.03 8.97
C PHE A 183 2.18 -19.16 9.99
N THR A 184 0.97 -19.32 9.49
CA THR A 184 -0.22 -19.37 10.33
C THR A 184 -0.66 -20.79 10.63
N TRP A 185 -0.07 -21.79 9.97
CA TRP A 185 -0.35 -23.20 10.16
C TRP A 185 0.92 -24.06 10.22
N ASN A 186 0.94 -25.03 11.13
CA ASN A 186 2.01 -26.03 11.27
C ASN A 186 1.43 -27.45 11.43
N ARG A 187 2.03 -28.41 10.72
CA ARG A 187 1.93 -29.83 11.08
C ARG A 187 3.26 -30.55 10.89
N GLY A 188 4.03 -30.67 11.98
CA GLY A 188 5.33 -31.32 11.98
C GLY A 188 6.35 -30.50 11.19
N SER A 189 6.85 -31.05 10.08
CA SER A 189 7.78 -30.35 9.18
C SER A 189 7.09 -29.49 8.12
N LEU A 190 5.76 -29.44 8.10
CA LEU A 190 4.98 -28.68 7.13
C LEU A 190 4.53 -27.35 7.75
N TRP A 191 4.86 -26.24 7.08
CA TRP A 191 4.43 -24.91 7.48
C TRP A 191 3.73 -24.22 6.31
N ALA A 192 2.67 -23.47 6.58
CA ALA A 192 1.97 -22.71 5.55
C ALA A 192 1.30 -21.45 6.10
N LYS A 193 1.12 -20.44 5.24
CA LYS A 193 0.28 -19.26 5.51
C LYS A 193 -1.12 -19.47 4.94
N LEU A 194 -2.00 -20.09 5.74
CA LEU A 194 -3.37 -20.46 5.36
C LEU A 194 -4.39 -19.42 5.85
N ASP A 195 -4.26 -18.99 7.10
CA ASP A 195 -5.11 -17.95 7.68
C ASP A 195 -4.74 -16.57 7.14
N ARG A 196 -5.76 -15.81 6.72
CA ARG A 196 -5.58 -14.45 6.17
C ARG A 196 -6.64 -13.50 6.67
N VAL A 197 -6.27 -12.22 6.63
CA VAL A 197 -7.16 -11.10 6.79
C VAL A 197 -6.96 -10.20 5.58
N LEU A 198 -7.99 -10.11 4.74
CA LEU A 198 -8.00 -9.33 3.52
C LEU A 198 -8.92 -8.12 3.69
N MET A 199 -8.56 -6.98 3.11
CA MET A 199 -9.37 -5.77 3.14
C MET A 199 -9.49 -5.10 1.77
N ASN A 200 -10.59 -4.39 1.56
CA ASN A 200 -10.79 -3.55 0.38
C ASN A 200 -10.19 -2.15 0.55
N SER A 201 -10.24 -1.30 -0.49
CA SER A 201 -9.68 0.06 -0.43
C SER A 201 -10.48 1.05 0.41
N PHE A 202 -11.74 0.76 0.74
CA PHE A 202 -12.62 1.72 1.41
C PHE A 202 -12.17 2.02 2.84
N TRP A 203 -11.45 1.09 3.51
CA TRP A 203 -10.78 1.36 4.78
C TRP A 203 -9.89 2.61 4.70
N ASN A 204 -9.00 2.64 3.70
CA ASN A 204 -8.06 3.74 3.50
C ASN A 204 -8.77 5.03 3.04
N THR A 205 -9.74 4.92 2.13
CA THR A 205 -10.51 6.09 1.65
C THR A 205 -11.27 6.77 2.78
N ASN A 206 -11.77 5.99 3.74
CA ASN A 206 -12.50 6.50 4.90
C ASN A 206 -11.56 6.89 6.06
N GLY A 207 -10.23 6.83 5.87
CA GLY A 207 -9.26 7.23 6.88
C GLY A 207 -9.17 6.28 8.09
N ILE A 208 -9.66 5.04 7.95
CA ILE A 208 -9.66 4.03 9.01
C ILE A 208 -8.48 3.08 8.78
N THR A 209 -7.62 2.96 9.79
CA THR A 209 -6.55 1.96 9.80
C THR A 209 -7.11 0.61 10.20
N CYS A 210 -6.77 -0.42 9.44
CA CYS A 210 -7.02 -1.82 9.76
C CYS A 210 -5.66 -2.54 9.83
N LYS A 211 -5.30 -3.09 11.00
CA LYS A 211 -4.06 -3.84 11.22
C LYS A 211 -4.38 -5.23 11.76
N THR A 212 -3.51 -6.18 11.47
CA THR A 212 -3.63 -7.55 11.98
C THR A 212 -2.36 -7.96 12.73
N HIS A 213 -2.51 -8.62 13.87
CA HIS A 213 -1.41 -9.29 14.55
C HIS A 213 -1.68 -10.79 14.56
N PHE A 214 -0.76 -11.58 14.00
CA PHE A 214 -0.80 -13.03 14.04
C PHE A 214 -0.03 -13.49 15.28
N HIS A 215 -0.73 -14.01 16.28
CA HIS A 215 -0.13 -14.39 17.56
C HIS A 215 0.84 -15.58 17.44
N ASP A 216 1.58 -15.82 18.51
CA ASP A 216 2.38 -17.03 18.64
C ASP A 216 1.48 -18.28 18.64
N MET A 217 2.00 -19.38 18.10
CA MET A 217 1.25 -20.63 18.01
C MET A 217 1.07 -21.26 19.40
N GLU A 218 -0.19 -21.50 19.77
CA GLU A 218 -0.55 -22.17 21.02
C GLU A 218 -0.32 -23.69 20.93
N VAL A 219 0.14 -24.31 22.01
CA VAL A 219 0.56 -25.74 22.04
C VAL A 219 -0.54 -26.71 21.57
N GLU A 220 -1.81 -26.40 21.86
CA GLU A 220 -2.96 -27.25 21.50
C GLU A 220 -3.59 -26.89 20.13
N CYS A 221 -3.00 -25.95 19.39
CA CYS A 221 -3.51 -25.45 18.12
C CYS A 221 -2.46 -25.59 17.01
N ASP A 222 -2.90 -26.03 15.84
CA ASP A 222 -2.07 -26.08 14.63
C ASP A 222 -2.19 -24.80 13.80
N HIS A 223 -3.09 -23.89 14.18
CA HIS A 223 -3.27 -22.58 13.58
C HIS A 223 -3.06 -21.44 14.59
N VAL A 224 -2.53 -20.33 14.08
CA VAL A 224 -2.37 -19.06 14.80
C VAL A 224 -3.67 -18.26 14.81
N ALA A 225 -3.95 -17.57 15.91
CA ALA A 225 -5.06 -16.63 16.01
C ALA A 225 -4.71 -15.25 15.41
N PRO A 226 -5.40 -14.77 14.38
CA PRO A 226 -5.28 -13.38 13.92
C PRO A 226 -6.10 -12.45 14.79
N LEU A 227 -5.49 -11.41 15.36
CA LEU A 227 -6.19 -10.28 15.99
C LEU A 227 -6.22 -9.09 15.05
N VAL A 228 -7.42 -8.66 14.69
CA VAL A 228 -7.64 -7.47 13.87
C VAL A 228 -8.02 -6.30 14.79
N THR A 229 -7.33 -5.19 14.59
CA THR A 229 -7.56 -3.94 15.32
C THR A 229 -7.89 -2.82 14.33
N PHE A 230 -8.80 -1.95 14.76
CA PHE A 230 -9.25 -0.80 14.00
C PHE A 230 -8.88 0.47 14.76
N GLY A 231 -8.33 1.45 14.04
CA GLY A 231 -8.01 2.76 14.58
C GLY A 231 -8.33 3.84 13.56
N HIS A 232 -8.46 5.08 14.03
CA HIS A 232 -8.31 6.21 13.12
C HIS A 232 -6.83 6.37 12.81
N ASN A 233 -6.51 6.66 11.55
CA ASN A 233 -5.16 7.10 11.26
C ASN A 233 -4.91 8.33 12.14
N PRO A 234 -3.83 8.38 12.95
CA PRO A 234 -3.38 9.66 13.47
C PRO A 234 -3.24 10.60 12.25
N PRO A 235 -3.49 11.91 12.41
CA PRO A 235 -3.30 12.84 11.31
C PRO A 235 -1.88 12.63 10.78
N LEU A 236 -1.78 12.03 9.60
CA LEU A 236 -0.53 11.91 8.88
C LEU A 236 -0.01 13.35 8.78
N GLY A 237 1.25 13.57 9.18
CA GLY A 237 1.90 14.86 8.96
C GLY A 237 1.75 15.29 7.50
N SER A 238 1.99 16.57 7.22
CA SER A 238 1.79 17.13 5.88
C SER A 238 2.41 16.24 4.81
N LYS A 239 1.59 15.70 3.90
CA LYS A 239 2.10 14.86 2.81
C LYS A 239 3.08 15.69 1.97
N PRO A 240 4.30 15.19 1.71
CA PRO A 240 5.25 15.92 0.89
C PRO A 240 4.67 16.11 -0.52
N PHE A 241 4.95 17.25 -1.11
CA PHE A 241 4.62 17.52 -2.51
C PHE A 241 5.29 16.50 -3.41
N LYS A 242 4.58 16.04 -4.44
CA LYS A 242 5.11 15.16 -5.48
C LYS A 242 4.60 15.62 -6.83
N PHE A 243 5.51 15.85 -7.75
CA PHE A 243 5.22 16.24 -9.12
C PHE A 243 4.69 15.03 -9.90
N PHE A 244 3.58 15.20 -10.63
CA PHE A 244 3.09 14.19 -11.56
C PHE A 244 3.48 14.57 -12.99
N ASN A 245 4.15 13.66 -13.69
CA ASN A 245 4.66 13.88 -15.05
C ASN A 245 3.53 14.21 -16.04
N MET A 246 2.30 13.76 -15.76
CA MET A 246 1.11 14.11 -16.55
C MET A 246 0.82 15.61 -16.62
N TRP A 247 1.25 16.40 -15.62
CA TRP A 247 1.01 17.84 -15.61
C TRP A 247 1.75 18.58 -16.73
N LEU A 248 2.89 18.03 -17.19
CA LEU A 248 3.68 18.59 -18.30
C LEU A 248 2.88 18.66 -19.61
N LYS A 249 1.84 17.83 -19.75
CA LYS A 249 1.00 17.78 -20.96
C LYS A 249 -0.25 18.67 -20.85
N HIS A 250 -0.46 19.36 -19.73
CA HIS A 250 -1.60 20.26 -19.55
C HIS A 250 -1.33 21.62 -20.18
N GLU A 251 -2.31 22.20 -20.87
CA GLU A 251 -2.18 23.47 -21.61
C GLU A 251 -1.75 24.66 -20.74
N SER A 252 -2.23 24.73 -19.49
CA SER A 252 -1.87 25.81 -18.55
C SER A 252 -0.48 25.65 -17.91
N PHE A 253 0.18 24.49 -18.06
CA PHE A 253 1.45 24.23 -17.38
C PHE A 253 2.57 25.20 -17.78
N PRO A 254 2.81 25.49 -19.09
CA PRO A 254 3.85 26.43 -19.51
C PRO A 254 3.66 27.83 -18.91
N SER A 255 2.43 28.35 -18.88
CA SER A 255 2.12 29.64 -18.27
C SER A 255 2.41 29.65 -16.78
N ILE A 256 1.96 28.61 -16.05
CA ILE A 256 2.24 28.45 -14.61
C ILE A 256 3.76 28.44 -14.36
N LEU A 257 4.53 27.71 -15.16
CA LEU A 257 5.97 27.68 -15.03
C LEU A 257 6.58 29.07 -15.24
N HIS A 258 6.26 29.72 -16.36
CA HIS A 258 6.82 31.02 -16.71
C HIS A 258 6.50 32.09 -15.66
N GLU A 259 5.25 32.20 -15.22
CA GLU A 259 4.82 33.20 -14.22
C GLU A 259 5.54 33.07 -12.88
N ASN A 260 5.92 31.86 -12.49
CA ASN A 260 6.54 31.58 -11.19
C ASN A 260 8.07 31.47 -11.24
N TRP A 261 8.65 31.11 -12.40
CA TRP A 261 10.09 30.85 -12.49
C TRP A 261 10.92 32.13 -12.64
N PHE A 262 10.38 33.16 -13.30
CA PHE A 262 11.05 34.46 -13.48
C PHE A 262 10.87 35.41 -12.30
N MET A 263 10.45 34.90 -11.14
CA MET A 263 10.39 35.71 -9.92
C MET A 263 11.80 36.10 -9.44
N TYR A 264 11.95 37.33 -8.95
CA TYR A 264 13.17 37.76 -8.30
C TYR A 264 13.32 37.11 -6.92
N VAL A 265 14.49 36.52 -6.65
CA VAL A 265 14.82 35.92 -5.36
C VAL A 265 16.17 36.48 -4.89
N MET A 266 16.20 37.06 -3.70
CA MET A 266 17.45 37.49 -3.07
C MET A 266 18.17 36.27 -2.47
N GLY A 267 19.48 36.10 -2.74
CA GLY A 267 20.29 35.00 -2.23
C GLY A 267 21.35 34.55 -3.21
N ASN A 268 21.88 33.34 -3.04
CA ASN A 268 22.75 32.68 -4.01
C ASN A 268 21.95 31.77 -4.95
N ALA A 269 22.58 31.26 -6.02
CA ALA A 269 21.94 30.41 -7.02
C ALA A 269 21.24 29.16 -6.44
N GLN A 270 21.86 28.50 -5.46
CA GLN A 270 21.24 27.37 -4.76
C GLN A 270 19.92 27.78 -4.06
N PHE A 271 19.89 28.96 -3.44
CA PHE A 271 18.70 29.49 -2.79
C PHE A 271 17.63 29.93 -3.80
N TRP A 272 18.03 30.52 -4.94
CA TRP A 272 17.11 30.87 -6.04
C TRP A 272 16.37 29.64 -6.53
N LEU A 273 17.11 28.58 -6.87
CA LEU A 273 16.54 27.32 -7.36
C LEU A 273 15.54 26.74 -6.36
N VAL A 274 15.91 26.65 -5.08
CA VAL A 274 15.03 26.12 -4.03
C VAL A 274 13.76 26.97 -3.90
N LYS A 275 13.86 28.30 -3.95
CA LYS A 275 12.70 29.18 -3.81
C LYS A 275 11.77 29.15 -5.02
N LYS A 276 12.31 29.12 -6.23
CA LYS A 276 11.53 28.98 -7.47
C LYS A 276 10.79 27.63 -7.50
N LEU A 277 11.46 26.53 -7.15
CA LEU A 277 10.80 25.21 -6.98
C LEU A 277 9.71 25.23 -5.90
N GLN A 278 9.94 25.93 -4.78
CA GLN A 278 8.93 26.09 -3.73
C GLN A 278 7.70 26.87 -4.21
N ALA A 279 7.90 27.95 -4.97
CA ALA A 279 6.82 28.80 -5.50
C ALA A 279 5.89 28.01 -6.42
N LEU A 280 6.43 27.13 -7.26
CA LEU A 280 5.63 26.27 -8.15
C LEU A 280 4.69 25.30 -7.44
N LYS A 281 4.96 24.92 -6.17
CA LYS A 281 4.20 23.86 -5.49
C LYS A 281 2.73 24.20 -5.33
N LYS A 282 2.39 25.46 -5.05
CA LYS A 282 0.99 25.88 -4.80
C LYS A 282 0.17 25.89 -6.11
N PRO A 283 0.58 26.62 -7.17
CA PRO A 283 -0.11 26.59 -8.46
C PRO A 283 -0.28 25.17 -9.04
N LEU A 284 0.74 24.30 -8.91
CA LEU A 284 0.65 22.93 -9.40
C LEU A 284 -0.34 22.06 -8.61
N LYS A 285 -0.46 22.29 -7.29
CA LYS A 285 -1.50 21.64 -6.48
C LYS A 285 -2.90 22.09 -6.90
N GLU A 286 -3.08 23.37 -7.20
CA GLU A 286 -4.34 23.93 -7.70
C GLU A 286 -4.69 23.38 -9.08
N LEU A 287 -3.71 23.32 -9.99
CA LEU A 287 -3.85 22.66 -11.29
C LEU A 287 -4.32 21.21 -11.13
N ASN A 288 -3.68 20.45 -10.24
CA ASN A 288 -4.06 19.07 -9.98
C ASN A 288 -5.50 18.96 -9.45
N LYS A 289 -5.88 19.81 -8.49
CA LYS A 289 -7.23 19.83 -7.92
C LYS A 289 -8.29 20.09 -8.99
N ASN A 290 -8.06 21.06 -9.87
CA ASN A 290 -9.04 21.48 -10.86
C ASN A 290 -9.14 20.50 -12.04
N ALA A 291 -7.99 20.12 -12.60
CA ALA A 291 -7.94 19.36 -13.84
C ALA A 291 -7.96 17.84 -13.62
N PHE A 292 -7.31 17.34 -12.57
CA PHE A 292 -6.97 15.92 -12.44
C PHE A 292 -7.51 15.24 -11.17
N ASP A 293 -8.19 15.97 -10.28
CA ASP A 293 -8.72 15.34 -9.07
C ASP A 293 -9.78 14.29 -9.41
N HIS A 294 -9.76 13.17 -8.68
CA HIS A 294 -10.56 11.99 -8.99
C HIS A 294 -10.50 11.59 -10.48
N ILE A 295 -9.30 11.54 -11.06
CA ILE A 295 -9.06 11.33 -12.50
C ILE A 295 -9.87 10.19 -13.11
N SER A 296 -10.00 9.05 -12.43
CA SER A 296 -10.80 7.90 -12.88
C SER A 296 -12.30 8.22 -13.03
N SER A 297 -12.86 9.00 -12.11
CA SER A 297 -14.24 9.49 -12.21
C SER A 297 -14.37 10.43 -13.40
N LYS A 298 -13.45 11.38 -13.56
CA LYS A 298 -13.44 12.30 -14.72
C LYS A 298 -13.34 11.57 -16.05
N VAL A 299 -12.54 10.50 -16.14
CA VAL A 299 -12.45 9.63 -17.34
C VAL A 299 -13.78 8.93 -17.59
N LYS A 300 -14.42 8.37 -16.54
CA LYS A 300 -15.72 7.71 -16.64
C LYS A 300 -16.80 8.68 -17.13
N ASP A 301 -16.87 9.86 -16.54
CA ASP A 301 -17.86 10.88 -16.87
C ASP A 301 -17.64 11.43 -18.29
N SER A 302 -16.39 11.70 -18.66
CA SER A 302 -16.07 12.16 -20.02
C SER A 302 -16.39 11.09 -21.08
N LYS A 303 -16.19 9.80 -20.78
CA LYS A 303 -16.61 8.70 -21.67
C LYS A 303 -18.14 8.63 -21.81
N LYS A 304 -18.88 8.86 -20.72
CA LYS A 304 -20.35 8.91 -20.75
C LYS A 304 -20.82 10.07 -21.63
N GLU A 305 -20.20 11.23 -21.49
CA GLU A 305 -20.53 12.42 -22.28
C GLU A 305 -20.20 12.24 -23.77
N PHE A 306 -19.02 11.69 -24.09
CA PHE A 306 -18.67 11.33 -25.47
C PHE A 306 -19.71 10.37 -26.08
N LYS A 307 -20.13 9.33 -25.33
CA LYS A 307 -21.17 8.41 -25.81
C LYS A 307 -22.49 9.12 -26.05
N ARG A 308 -22.88 10.05 -25.17
CA ARG A 308 -24.11 10.84 -25.31
C ARG A 308 -24.07 11.68 -26.59
N LEU A 309 -23.01 12.46 -26.79
CA LEU A 309 -22.84 13.31 -27.99
C LEU A 309 -22.75 12.47 -29.26
N HIS A 310 -22.02 11.35 -29.24
CA HIS A 310 -21.91 10.44 -30.37
C HIS A 310 -23.26 9.81 -30.74
N SER A 311 -24.08 9.44 -29.75
CA SER A 311 -25.44 8.94 -30.01
C SER A 311 -26.33 10.00 -30.64
N LEU A 312 -26.21 11.27 -30.24
CA LEU A 312 -26.93 12.37 -30.89
C LEU A 312 -26.44 12.59 -32.32
N LEU A 313 -25.13 12.49 -32.58
CA LEU A 313 -24.57 12.64 -33.92
C LEU A 313 -25.04 11.52 -34.86
N LEU A 314 -25.26 10.31 -34.35
CA LEU A 314 -25.86 9.23 -35.15
C LEU A 314 -27.30 9.54 -35.60
N LEU A 315 -28.04 10.35 -34.83
CA LEU A 315 -29.39 10.79 -35.19
C LEU A 315 -29.38 11.98 -36.17
N SER A 316 -28.33 12.82 -36.11
CA SER A 316 -28.15 13.98 -37.00
C SER A 316 -26.74 14.06 -37.59
N PRO A 317 -26.36 13.17 -38.53
CA PRO A 317 -24.96 13.04 -38.98
C PRO A 317 -24.39 14.24 -39.73
N LEU A 318 -25.24 15.14 -40.22
CA LEU A 318 -24.85 16.32 -40.98
C LEU A 318 -24.69 17.58 -40.11
N ASP A 319 -24.97 17.50 -38.81
CA ASP A 319 -24.81 18.63 -37.89
C ASP A 319 -23.33 18.91 -37.60
N ASP A 320 -22.79 19.97 -38.18
CA ASP A 320 -21.39 20.34 -38.03
C ASP A 320 -21.02 20.81 -36.63
N THR A 321 -21.97 21.40 -35.89
CA THR A 321 -21.75 21.79 -34.48
C THR A 321 -21.56 20.55 -33.63
N LEU A 322 -22.42 19.56 -33.82
CA LEU A 322 -22.38 18.30 -33.09
C LEU A 322 -21.17 17.45 -33.47
N LYS A 323 -20.74 17.48 -34.75
CA LYS A 323 -19.45 16.89 -35.17
C LYS A 323 -18.29 17.50 -34.39
N ASN A 324 -18.24 18.83 -34.29
CA ASN A 324 -17.18 19.52 -33.56
C ASN A 324 -17.20 19.15 -32.07
N ASP A 325 -18.37 19.15 -31.43
CA ASP A 325 -18.53 18.77 -30.02
C ASP A 325 -18.08 17.33 -29.75
N VAL A 326 -18.41 16.39 -30.64
CA VAL A 326 -17.93 15.00 -30.54
C VAL A 326 -16.41 14.93 -30.65
N GLN A 327 -15.79 15.71 -31.54
CA GLN A 327 -14.32 15.75 -31.66
C GLN A 327 -13.66 16.34 -30.41
N VAL A 328 -14.21 17.41 -29.83
CA VAL A 328 -13.74 18.01 -28.57
C VAL A 328 -13.87 17.00 -27.42
N ALA A 329 -15.03 16.35 -27.29
CA ALA A 329 -15.25 15.32 -26.28
C ALA A 329 -14.30 14.13 -26.45
N LYS A 330 -14.05 13.69 -27.69
CA LYS A 330 -13.09 12.62 -28.00
C LYS A 330 -11.67 12.98 -27.58
N LYS A 331 -11.20 14.20 -27.91
CA LYS A 331 -9.89 14.71 -27.50
C LYS A 331 -9.77 14.75 -25.98
N ARG A 332 -10.81 15.24 -25.28
CA ARG A 332 -10.85 15.28 -23.81
C ARG A 332 -10.77 13.89 -23.18
N VAL A 333 -11.51 12.91 -23.70
CA VAL A 333 -11.45 11.51 -23.23
C VAL A 333 -10.05 10.94 -23.41
N LEU A 334 -9.43 11.15 -24.58
CA LEU A 334 -8.10 10.62 -24.86
C LEU A 334 -7.05 11.26 -23.94
N PHE A 335 -7.10 12.57 -23.74
CA PHE A 335 -6.22 13.31 -22.83
C PHE A 335 -6.34 12.79 -21.39
N LEU A 336 -7.56 12.70 -20.85
CA LEU A 336 -7.77 12.23 -19.48
C LEU A 336 -7.35 10.76 -19.31
N LYS A 337 -7.56 9.91 -20.32
CA LYS A 337 -7.10 8.51 -20.28
C LYS A 337 -5.57 8.43 -20.26
N MET A 338 -4.89 9.19 -21.13
CA MET A 338 -3.43 9.27 -21.13
C MET A 338 -2.88 9.78 -19.78
N ALA A 339 -3.51 10.80 -19.20
CA ALA A 339 -3.14 11.31 -17.89
C ALA A 339 -3.40 10.30 -16.76
N GLU A 340 -4.52 9.57 -16.80
CA GLU A 340 -4.84 8.49 -15.86
C GLU A 340 -3.77 7.39 -15.91
N ASP A 341 -3.41 6.94 -17.10
CA ASP A 341 -2.41 5.91 -17.31
C ASP A 341 -1.03 6.37 -16.82
N ALA A 342 -0.63 7.61 -17.12
CA ALA A 342 0.61 8.21 -16.64
C ALA A 342 0.66 8.31 -15.11
N PHE A 343 -0.44 8.76 -14.48
CA PHE A 343 -0.56 8.86 -13.03
C PHE A 343 -0.36 7.51 -12.34
N TYR A 344 -1.06 6.49 -12.81
CA TYR A 344 -0.99 5.15 -12.22
C TYR A 344 0.34 4.46 -12.49
N ARG A 345 0.93 4.63 -13.69
CA ARG A 345 2.27 4.15 -14.02
C ARG A 345 3.32 4.75 -13.09
N GLN A 346 3.32 6.07 -12.92
CA GLN A 346 4.27 6.78 -12.05
C GLN A 346 4.12 6.36 -10.58
N LYS A 347 2.89 6.18 -10.09
CA LYS A 347 2.62 5.68 -8.74
C LYS A 347 3.02 4.22 -8.54
N ALA A 348 2.82 3.37 -9.55
CA ALA A 348 3.21 1.97 -9.51
C ALA A 348 4.73 1.77 -9.63
N LYS A 349 5.46 2.77 -10.15
CA LYS A 349 6.88 2.69 -10.59
C LYS A 349 7.13 1.42 -11.41
N ALA A 350 6.23 1.13 -12.34
CA ALA A 350 6.30 -0.04 -13.21
C ALA A 350 6.98 0.36 -14.53
N ILE A 351 8.25 -0.06 -14.69
CA ILE A 351 9.08 0.25 -15.88
C ILE A 351 8.78 -0.71 -17.04
N HIS A 352 8.51 -1.98 -16.74
CA HIS A 352 8.53 -3.07 -17.72
C HIS A 352 7.20 -3.39 -18.43
N LEU A 353 6.18 -2.55 -18.30
CA LEU A 353 4.96 -2.75 -19.08
C LEU A 353 5.15 -2.12 -20.46
N ILE A 354 5.40 -3.02 -21.41
CA ILE A 354 5.20 -2.84 -22.86
C ILE A 354 3.99 -1.94 -23.06
N GLN A 355 4.12 -1.00 -23.99
CA GLN A 355 3.18 0.05 -24.41
C GLN A 355 1.83 -0.51 -24.93
N GLY A 356 1.26 -1.49 -24.25
CA GLY A 356 -0.02 -2.12 -24.53
C GLY A 356 -1.14 -1.46 -23.75
N ASP A 357 -2.26 -1.26 -24.44
CA ASP A 357 -3.49 -0.69 -23.92
C ASP A 357 -4.19 -1.73 -23.03
N ARG A 358 -3.89 -1.82 -21.72
CA ARG A 358 -4.82 -2.44 -20.73
C ARG A 358 -4.45 -2.34 -19.24
N CYS A 359 -5.50 -1.91 -18.51
CA CYS A 359 -5.92 -2.25 -17.15
C CYS A 359 -5.42 -1.38 -15.97
N THR A 360 -6.20 -0.35 -15.64
CA THR A 360 -6.10 0.40 -14.37
C THR A 360 -6.14 -0.53 -13.15
N LYS A 361 -6.92 -1.63 -13.17
CA LYS A 361 -7.00 -2.59 -12.05
C LYS A 361 -5.64 -3.18 -11.67
N TYR A 362 -4.81 -3.51 -12.65
CA TYR A 362 -3.45 -3.99 -12.41
C TYR A 362 -2.62 -2.93 -11.70
N PHE A 363 -2.61 -1.69 -12.21
CA PHE A 363 -1.87 -0.60 -11.58
C PHE A 363 -2.40 -0.29 -10.17
N HIS A 364 -3.72 -0.30 -9.98
CA HIS A 364 -4.33 -0.16 -8.66
C HIS A 364 -3.85 -1.25 -7.70
N SER A 365 -3.81 -2.50 -8.14
CA SER A 365 -3.31 -3.62 -7.33
C SER A 365 -1.84 -3.43 -6.95
N ILE A 366 -0.98 -3.05 -7.90
CA ILE A 366 0.44 -2.75 -7.60
C ILE A 366 0.58 -1.57 -6.64
N VAL A 367 -0.15 -0.47 -6.87
CA VAL A 367 -0.11 0.70 -6.01
C VAL A 367 -0.54 0.35 -4.60
N LYS A 368 -1.60 -0.45 -4.43
CA LYS A 368 -2.05 -0.96 -3.12
C LYS A 368 -0.99 -1.87 -2.48
N LYS A 369 -0.43 -2.83 -3.23
CA LYS A 369 0.62 -3.74 -2.74
C LYS A 369 1.87 -2.97 -2.29
N ARG A 370 2.28 -1.95 -3.05
CA ARG A 370 3.40 -1.06 -2.68
C ARG A 370 3.08 -0.22 -1.46
N ALA A 371 1.87 0.32 -1.36
CA ALA A 371 1.45 1.07 -0.18
C ALA A 371 1.49 0.20 1.08
N ALA A 372 1.00 -1.05 1.00
CA ALA A 372 1.10 -2.01 2.08
C ALA A 372 2.56 -2.36 2.42
N LYS A 373 3.39 -2.67 1.42
CA LYS A 373 4.83 -2.99 1.61
C LYS A 373 5.63 -1.82 2.21
N ASN A 374 5.31 -0.59 1.84
CA ASN A 374 5.99 0.62 2.30
C ASN A 374 5.45 1.11 3.66
N SER A 375 4.40 0.48 4.20
CA SER A 375 3.84 0.84 5.50
C SER A 375 4.60 0.11 6.60
N ILE A 376 5.15 0.87 7.54
CA ILE A 376 5.80 0.31 8.73
C ILE A 376 4.69 0.04 9.75
N THR A 377 4.37 -1.24 9.96
CA THR A 377 3.26 -1.63 10.84
C THR A 377 3.69 -1.60 12.31
N ALA A 378 4.91 -2.10 12.58
CA ALA A 378 5.59 -2.06 13.85
C ALA A 378 7.11 -2.08 13.64
N LEU A 379 7.86 -1.66 14.65
CA LEU A 379 9.31 -1.75 14.73
C LEU A 379 9.70 -2.47 16.02
N LYS A 380 10.63 -3.42 15.92
CA LYS A 380 11.22 -4.06 17.11
C LYS A 380 12.39 -3.21 17.60
N LEU A 381 12.29 -2.73 18.83
CA LEU A 381 13.29 -1.91 19.50
C LEU A 381 14.46 -2.78 19.99
N ALA A 382 15.58 -2.14 20.34
CA ALA A 382 16.77 -2.84 20.84
C ALA A 382 16.53 -3.63 22.14
N ASN A 383 15.57 -3.21 22.97
CA ASN A 383 15.14 -3.93 24.18
C ASN A 383 14.26 -5.16 23.89
N GLY A 384 13.95 -5.43 22.61
CA GLY A 384 13.12 -6.55 22.17
C GLY A 384 11.62 -6.23 22.07
N GLU A 385 11.16 -5.08 22.55
CA GLU A 385 9.75 -4.68 22.50
C GLU A 385 9.33 -4.23 21.10
N LEU A 386 8.04 -4.37 20.78
CA LEU A 386 7.46 -3.88 19.54
C LEU A 386 6.78 -2.52 19.77
N THR A 387 7.19 -1.51 19.02
CA THR A 387 6.46 -0.24 18.94
C THR A 387 5.60 -0.17 17.68
N THR A 388 4.40 0.37 17.82
CA THR A 388 3.49 0.72 16.71
C THR A 388 3.30 2.23 16.56
N SER A 389 3.98 3.03 17.40
CA SER A 389 3.90 4.49 17.41
C SER A 389 4.79 5.08 16.31
N MET A 390 4.20 5.90 15.43
CA MET A 390 4.94 6.55 14.35
C MET A 390 6.03 7.49 14.85
N ASP A 391 5.79 8.18 15.98
CA ASP A 391 6.76 9.10 16.57
C ASP A 391 7.96 8.34 17.15
N GLN A 392 7.71 7.21 17.82
CA GLN A 392 8.78 6.36 18.33
C GLN A 392 9.57 5.72 17.18
N VAL A 393 8.88 5.26 16.12
CA VAL A 393 9.54 4.74 14.91
C VAL A 393 10.44 5.79 14.27
N ALA A 394 9.97 7.04 14.11
CA ALA A 394 10.75 8.12 13.55
C ALA A 394 11.99 8.43 14.40
N LYS A 395 11.83 8.54 15.72
CA LYS A 395 12.92 8.80 16.67
C LYS A 395 13.95 7.66 16.68
N GLU A 396 13.49 6.41 16.62
CA GLU A 396 14.40 5.26 16.59
C GLU A 396 15.25 5.23 15.32
N PHE A 397 14.68 5.59 14.16
CA PHE A 397 15.46 5.72 12.94
C PHE A 397 16.45 6.87 12.97
N GLU A 398 16.05 8.02 13.49
CA GLU A 398 16.95 9.15 13.69
C GLU A 398 18.13 8.71 14.58
N ASN A 399 17.86 8.13 15.74
CA ASN A 399 18.87 7.63 16.67
C ASN A 399 19.79 6.60 16.01
N PHE A 400 19.24 5.62 15.28
CA PHE A 400 20.02 4.59 14.61
C PHE A 400 21.04 5.19 13.63
N TYR A 401 20.61 6.09 12.75
CA TYR A 401 21.49 6.68 11.74
C TYR A 401 22.43 7.74 12.31
N VAL A 402 22.00 8.50 13.32
CA VAL A 402 22.89 9.40 14.08
C VAL A 402 24.00 8.59 14.75
N ASN A 403 23.70 7.44 15.36
CA ASN A 403 24.71 6.59 15.94
C ASN A 403 25.59 5.93 14.87
N LEU A 404 25.01 5.48 13.75
CA LEU A 404 25.76 4.83 12.67
C LEU A 404 26.76 5.77 12.01
N PHE A 405 26.34 7.01 11.69
CA PHE A 405 27.17 7.97 10.93
C PHE A 405 27.84 9.04 11.80
N GLY A 406 27.33 9.28 13.01
CA GLY A 406 27.83 10.30 13.93
C GLY A 406 28.80 9.78 15.00
N THR A 407 29.02 8.46 15.09
CA THR A 407 30.01 7.90 16.01
C THR A 407 31.41 7.97 15.39
N PRO A 408 32.35 8.72 15.98
CA PRO A 408 33.72 8.75 15.48
C PRO A 408 34.38 7.40 15.72
N VAL A 409 34.90 6.80 14.65
CA VAL A 409 35.72 5.58 14.71
C VAL A 409 37.18 6.00 14.68
N SER A 410 38.02 5.36 15.50
CA SER A 410 39.47 5.56 15.43
C SER A 410 39.96 5.14 14.05
N CYS A 411 40.33 6.14 13.24
CA CYS A 411 40.94 5.91 11.94
C CYS A 411 42.45 5.87 12.15
N PRO A 412 43.14 4.74 11.89
CA PRO A 412 44.59 4.71 11.95
C PRO A 412 45.16 5.77 10.99
N PRO A 413 46.29 6.40 11.32
CA PRO A 413 46.93 7.34 10.43
C PRO A 413 47.25 6.65 9.10
N ILE A 414 47.08 7.39 8.01
CA ILE A 414 47.43 6.93 6.67
C ILE A 414 48.91 6.51 6.65
N GLU A 415 49.19 5.28 6.23
CA GLU A 415 50.58 4.79 6.11
C GLU A 415 51.28 5.44 4.90
N PRO A 416 52.31 6.29 5.11
CA PRO A 416 52.95 7.01 4.00
C PRO A 416 53.65 6.08 2.99
N SER A 417 54.11 4.91 3.44
CA SER A 417 54.72 3.86 2.60
C SER A 417 53.74 3.30 1.58
N ILE A 418 52.46 3.12 1.94
CA ILE A 418 51.42 2.64 1.02
C ILE A 418 51.10 3.71 -0.02
N ILE A 419 51.00 4.98 0.38
CA ILE A 419 50.75 6.09 -0.57
C ILE A 419 51.92 6.25 -1.54
N THR A 420 53.16 6.22 -1.04
CA THR A 420 54.36 6.43 -1.86
C THR A 420 54.70 5.26 -2.78
N SER A 421 54.24 4.04 -2.46
CA SER A 421 54.39 2.85 -3.33
C SER A 421 53.28 2.72 -4.37
N GLY A 422 52.20 3.49 -4.26
CA GLY A 422 51.13 3.53 -5.24
C GLY A 422 51.55 4.19 -6.55
N THR A 423 51.01 3.73 -7.66
CA THR A 423 51.16 4.39 -8.97
C THR A 423 50.63 5.81 -8.91
N CYS A 424 51.49 6.80 -9.19
CA CYS A 424 51.06 8.18 -9.37
C CYS A 424 50.41 8.37 -10.75
N LEU A 425 49.40 9.22 -10.79
CA LEU A 425 48.81 9.67 -12.05
C LEU A 425 49.84 10.49 -12.85
N GLY A 426 49.80 10.37 -14.17
CA GLY A 426 50.55 11.26 -15.05
C GLY A 426 50.07 12.71 -14.91
N THR A 427 50.90 13.66 -15.31
CA THR A 427 50.57 15.10 -15.23
C THR A 427 49.24 15.42 -15.91
N ASP A 428 48.96 14.85 -17.08
CA ASP A 428 47.72 15.09 -17.82
C ASP A 428 46.49 14.52 -17.08
N GLN A 429 46.63 13.37 -16.44
CA GLN A 429 45.56 12.77 -15.64
C GLN A 429 45.28 13.60 -14.38
N ALA A 430 46.33 14.09 -13.72
CA ALA A 430 46.20 14.96 -12.56
C ALA A 430 45.53 16.30 -12.93
N LEU A 431 45.91 16.89 -14.07
CA LEU A 431 45.26 18.09 -14.62
C LEU A 431 43.78 17.82 -14.97
N GLY A 432 43.45 16.64 -15.47
CA GLY A 432 42.08 16.23 -15.73
C GLY A 432 41.20 16.18 -14.47
N LEU A 433 41.75 15.70 -13.34
CA LEU A 433 41.00 15.59 -12.07
C LEU A 433 40.69 16.93 -11.40
N ILE A 434 41.45 17.99 -11.73
CA ILE A 434 41.23 19.34 -11.19
C ILE A 434 40.51 20.26 -12.18
N SER A 435 40.08 19.73 -13.33
CA SER A 435 39.35 20.49 -14.33
C SER A 435 38.01 20.97 -13.76
N PRO A 436 37.57 22.20 -14.07
CA PRO A 436 36.27 22.68 -13.63
C PRO A 436 35.14 21.86 -14.23
N VAL A 437 34.08 21.64 -13.45
CA VAL A 437 32.87 20.98 -13.93
C VAL A 437 32.19 21.84 -14.99
N LEU A 438 31.93 21.25 -16.16
CA LEU A 438 31.34 21.94 -17.29
C LEU A 438 29.81 21.87 -17.25
N ASP A 439 29.16 22.88 -17.84
CA ASP A 439 27.69 22.96 -17.90
C ASP A 439 27.07 21.77 -18.63
N ILE A 440 27.78 21.28 -19.66
CA ILE A 440 27.36 20.11 -20.41
C ILE A 440 27.40 18.84 -19.54
N GLU A 441 28.36 18.72 -18.62
CA GLU A 441 28.44 17.59 -17.69
C GLU A 441 27.27 17.63 -16.71
N ILE A 442 26.95 18.82 -16.18
CA ILE A 442 25.80 19.03 -15.30
C ILE A 442 24.50 18.66 -16.01
N LYS A 443 24.34 19.11 -17.26
CA LYS A 443 23.17 18.77 -18.09
C LYS A 443 23.10 17.27 -18.34
N ASN A 444 24.18 16.64 -18.78
CA ASN A 444 24.21 15.21 -19.07
C ASN A 444 23.86 14.38 -17.83
N ALA A 445 24.44 14.73 -16.68
CA ALA A 445 24.12 14.08 -15.40
C ALA A 445 22.63 14.18 -15.04
N MET A 446 21.98 15.34 -15.28
CA MET A 446 20.53 15.47 -15.10
C MET A 446 19.74 14.61 -16.11
N PHE A 447 20.20 14.55 -17.36
CA PHE A 447 19.51 13.85 -18.45
C PHE A 447 19.64 12.32 -18.36
N ASP A 448 20.67 11.80 -17.69
CA ASP A 448 20.86 10.36 -17.42
C ASP A 448 19.87 9.80 -16.38
N ILE A 449 19.24 10.66 -15.56
CA ILE A 449 18.28 10.23 -14.54
C ILE A 449 16.94 9.88 -15.19
N GLY A 450 16.51 8.61 -15.18
CA GLY A 450 15.22 8.20 -15.75
C GLY A 450 14.01 9.02 -15.23
N ASP A 451 13.10 9.38 -16.13
CA ASP A 451 12.02 10.37 -15.92
C ASP A 451 11.04 10.05 -14.78
N ASP A 452 10.81 8.75 -14.53
CA ASP A 452 9.91 8.24 -13.50
C ASP A 452 10.64 7.84 -12.20
N LYS A 453 11.90 8.27 -11.99
CA LYS A 453 12.63 8.01 -10.73
C LYS A 453 12.03 8.76 -9.54
N ALA A 454 12.41 8.36 -8.33
CA ALA A 454 11.87 8.97 -7.12
C ALA A 454 12.42 10.39 -6.97
N PRO A 455 11.56 11.40 -6.73
CA PRO A 455 12.04 12.76 -6.49
C PRO A 455 12.69 12.86 -5.10
N GLY A 456 13.53 13.88 -4.92
CA GLY A 456 14.02 14.28 -3.61
C GLY A 456 12.92 14.92 -2.74
N PRO A 457 13.28 15.47 -1.56
CA PRO A 457 12.35 16.18 -0.69
C PRO A 457 11.69 17.41 -1.35
N ASP A 458 12.30 17.97 -2.39
CA ASP A 458 11.72 19.02 -3.21
C ASP A 458 10.44 18.56 -3.93
N GLY A 459 10.38 17.28 -4.31
CA GLY A 459 9.21 16.63 -4.89
C GLY A 459 9.12 16.65 -6.41
N PHE A 460 10.09 17.23 -7.14
CA PHE A 460 10.13 17.30 -8.59
C PHE A 460 10.87 16.11 -9.20
N THR A 461 10.34 15.58 -10.31
CA THR A 461 10.94 14.47 -11.06
C THR A 461 12.01 14.99 -12.02
N SER A 462 12.90 14.12 -12.50
CA SER A 462 13.85 14.50 -13.56
C SER A 462 13.13 14.92 -14.84
N ALA A 463 11.95 14.35 -15.14
CA ALA A 463 11.11 14.75 -16.28
C ALA A 463 10.79 16.26 -16.28
N PHE A 464 10.53 16.84 -15.10
CA PHE A 464 10.29 18.28 -14.97
C PHE A 464 11.51 19.08 -15.46
N PHE A 465 12.71 18.72 -14.99
CA PHE A 465 13.93 19.43 -15.38
C PHE A 465 14.27 19.25 -16.86
N LYS A 466 14.13 18.03 -17.39
CA LYS A 466 14.45 17.73 -18.80
C LYS A 466 13.52 18.42 -19.78
N GLU A 467 12.20 18.31 -19.58
CA GLU A 467 11.22 18.89 -20.52
C GLU A 467 11.23 20.43 -20.47
N ASN A 468 11.71 21.04 -19.38
CA ASN A 468 11.73 22.49 -19.19
C ASN A 468 13.13 23.09 -19.11
N TRP A 469 14.15 22.36 -19.59
CA TRP A 469 15.56 22.77 -19.45
C TRP A 469 15.87 24.14 -20.04
N SER A 470 15.14 24.56 -21.08
CA SER A 470 15.27 25.90 -21.67
C SER A 470 14.89 27.05 -20.72
N ILE A 471 14.08 26.77 -19.69
CA ILE A 471 13.65 27.75 -18.69
C ILE A 471 14.40 27.55 -17.38
N VAL A 472 14.54 26.29 -16.93
CA VAL A 472 15.06 25.96 -15.60
C VAL A 472 16.56 25.63 -15.59
N GLY A 473 17.14 25.33 -16.74
CA GLY A 473 18.47 24.74 -16.85
C GLY A 473 19.58 25.67 -16.38
N GLU A 474 19.49 26.96 -16.66
CA GLU A 474 20.48 27.96 -16.24
C GLU A 474 20.57 28.05 -14.71
N ASP A 475 19.44 28.17 -14.01
CA ASP A 475 19.40 28.18 -12.53
C ASP A 475 19.96 26.88 -11.93
N VAL A 476 19.72 25.72 -12.57
CA VAL A 476 20.26 24.43 -12.13
C VAL A 476 21.77 24.38 -12.29
N VAL A 477 22.28 24.78 -13.45
CA VAL A 477 23.71 24.84 -13.75
C VAL A 477 24.42 25.77 -12.78
N GLU A 478 23.91 26.97 -12.58
CA GLU A 478 24.50 27.96 -11.70
C GLU A 478 24.49 27.51 -10.23
N ALA A 479 23.42 26.85 -9.78
CA ALA A 479 23.35 26.29 -8.43
C ALA A 479 24.39 25.19 -8.20
N VAL A 480 24.62 24.30 -9.19
CA VAL A 480 25.59 23.21 -9.10
C VAL A 480 27.01 23.76 -9.20
N ARG A 481 27.29 24.66 -10.14
CA ARG A 481 28.60 25.30 -10.29
C ARG A 481 28.98 26.05 -9.01
N GLY A 482 28.06 26.82 -8.45
CA GLY A 482 28.29 27.53 -7.19
C GLY A 482 28.65 26.62 -6.01
N PHE A 483 28.23 25.34 -6.02
CA PHE A 483 28.72 24.36 -5.03
C PHE A 483 30.18 23.97 -5.28
N PHE A 484 30.54 23.62 -6.53
CA PHE A 484 31.92 23.22 -6.87
C PHE A 484 32.92 24.37 -6.67
N GLU A 485 32.52 25.62 -6.88
CA GLU A 485 33.37 26.79 -6.65
C GLU A 485 33.52 27.15 -5.17
N SER A 486 32.44 27.09 -4.39
CA SER A 486 32.45 27.55 -3.00
C SER A 486 32.74 26.46 -1.97
N GLY A 487 32.58 25.18 -2.35
CA GLY A 487 32.60 24.05 -1.43
C GLY A 487 31.44 24.05 -0.41
N ARG A 488 30.42 24.90 -0.61
CA ARG A 488 29.31 25.07 0.34
C ARG A 488 27.98 24.63 -0.26
N LEU A 489 27.32 23.69 0.40
CA LEU A 489 26.01 23.19 0.03
C LEU A 489 24.92 23.78 0.93
N LEU A 490 23.85 24.30 0.33
CA LEU A 490 22.71 24.82 1.06
C LEU A 490 22.02 23.68 1.82
N LYS A 491 21.78 23.87 3.14
CA LYS A 491 21.17 22.85 4.01
C LYS A 491 19.88 22.24 3.45
N GLN A 492 19.06 23.05 2.80
CA GLN A 492 17.78 22.62 2.20
C GLN A 492 17.96 21.63 1.05
N ILE A 493 19.05 21.74 0.28
CA ILE A 493 19.40 20.80 -0.80
C ILE A 493 19.94 19.50 -0.21
N ASN A 494 20.58 19.56 0.95
CA ASN A 494 21.12 18.39 1.65
C ASN A 494 20.08 17.62 2.50
N HIS A 495 18.80 17.97 2.41
CA HIS A 495 17.75 17.17 3.04
C HIS A 495 17.58 15.84 2.29
N THR A 496 17.32 14.76 3.03
CA THR A 496 17.08 13.43 2.44
C THR A 496 15.85 12.76 3.06
N ILE A 497 15.30 11.77 2.35
CA ILE A 497 14.23 10.92 2.86
C ILE A 497 14.84 9.57 3.21
N ILE A 498 14.75 9.17 4.47
CA ILE A 498 15.15 7.84 4.91
C ILE A 498 14.11 6.85 4.41
N ALA A 499 14.54 5.88 3.60
CA ALA A 499 13.71 4.79 3.11
C ALA A 499 14.32 3.45 3.52
N LEU A 500 13.51 2.59 4.14
CA LEU A 500 13.93 1.23 4.45
C LEU A 500 13.80 0.35 3.21
N ILE A 501 14.90 -0.32 2.88
CA ILE A 501 14.93 -1.38 1.87
C ILE A 501 14.93 -2.69 2.65
N PRO A 502 13.89 -3.53 2.55
CA PRO A 502 13.90 -4.85 3.16
C PRO A 502 15.12 -5.61 2.63
N LYS A 503 15.99 -6.10 3.52
CA LYS A 503 17.04 -7.04 3.10
C LYS A 503 16.32 -8.26 2.53
N THR A 504 16.59 -8.57 1.26
CA THR A 504 16.22 -9.86 0.68
C THR A 504 16.90 -10.94 1.52
N SER A 505 16.10 -11.70 2.25
CA SER A 505 16.53 -12.91 2.95
C SER A 505 16.75 -14.02 1.95
#